data_AF-A0A8D0FP58-F1
#
_entry.id   AF-A0A8D0FP58-F1
#
_cell.length_a   1.000
_cell.length_b   1.000
_cell.length_c   1.000
_cell.angle_alpha   90.00
_cell.angle_beta   90.00
_cell.angle_gamma   90.00
#
_symmetry.space_group_name_H-M   'P 1'
#
loop_
_entity.id
_entity.type
_entity.pdbx_description
1 polymer ?
#
loop_
_entity_poly.entity_id
_entity_poly.type
_entity_poly.pdbx_seq_one_letter_code
_entity_poly.pdbx_strand_id
1 'polypeptide(L)'
;TCILEPLSLPESPGGGAAVESCPYVPCIFCKECYLLAEQNQLLKHMIIEHKLVIADMKLVADFRRYILYWKKRFAEQPITDFCSVIKTNSEAPLEEQDNYFLLCDVLPEDRLLREQLQQKRLREILEQQQRERYDISFHSMCMFCDQEFTGNRYSSTIRLISSNCSAILNSPAPPYQSFNYSSTTSYTTQ
;
A
#
# COMPACT_ATOMS: atom_id res chain seq x y z
N THR A 1 -26.30 3.16 10.53
CA THR A 1 -25.43 3.63 9.44
C THR A 1 -24.18 2.77 9.43
N CYS A 2 -24.16 1.72 8.61
CA CYS A 2 -23.01 0.83 8.54
C CYS A 2 -21.86 1.56 7.84
N ILE A 3 -20.79 1.85 8.59
CA ILE A 3 -19.55 2.38 8.03
C ILE A 3 -18.85 1.18 7.40
N LEU A 4 -18.77 1.14 6.07
CA LEU A 4 -17.88 0.21 5.39
C LEU A 4 -16.45 0.61 5.76
N GLU A 5 -15.78 -0.25 6.50
CA GLU A 5 -14.36 -0.15 6.77
C GLU A 5 -13.61 -0.09 5.42
N PRO A 6 -12.67 0.86 5.22
CA PRO A 6 -11.94 0.96 3.98
C PRO A 6 -11.18 -0.33 3.71
N LEU A 7 -11.42 -0.96 2.55
CA LEU A 7 -10.69 -2.14 2.11
C LEU A 7 -9.21 -1.81 1.98
N SER A 8 -8.41 -2.29 2.94
CA SER A 8 -6.96 -2.32 2.87
C SER A 8 -6.54 -3.38 1.83
N LEU A 9 -6.21 -2.95 0.61
CA LEU A 9 -5.65 -3.86 -0.39
C LEU A 9 -4.20 -4.22 -0.01
N PRO A 10 -3.81 -5.51 -0.01
CA PRO A 10 -2.41 -5.90 0.18
C PRO A 10 -1.57 -5.46 -1.03
N GLU A 11 -0.35 -5.00 -0.77
CA GLU A 11 0.65 -4.70 -1.80
C GLU A 11 1.01 -5.98 -2.54
N SER A 12 0.61 -6.07 -3.82
CA SER A 12 0.96 -7.21 -4.68
C SER A 12 2.38 -7.03 -5.22
N PRO A 13 3.27 -8.05 -5.13
CA PRO A 13 4.55 -8.04 -5.83
C PRO A 13 4.31 -8.50 -7.26
N GLY A 14 4.14 -7.58 -8.21
CA GLY A 14 3.91 -7.98 -9.60
C GLY A 14 3.99 -6.86 -10.64
N GLY A 15 5.19 -6.69 -11.21
CA GLY A 15 5.34 -6.49 -12.66
C GLY A 15 4.95 -5.12 -13.23
N GLY A 16 5.68 -4.09 -12.87
CA GLY A 16 5.84 -2.87 -13.66
C GLY A 16 7.20 -2.28 -13.29
N ALA A 17 7.91 -1.67 -14.23
CA ALA A 17 9.18 -0.99 -13.97
C ALA A 17 8.95 0.13 -12.93
N ALA A 18 8.97 -0.25 -11.65
CA ALA A 18 9.03 0.67 -10.55
C ALA A 18 10.38 1.35 -10.70
N VAL A 19 10.37 2.64 -11.04
CA VAL A 19 11.44 3.51 -10.60
C VAL A 19 11.53 3.27 -9.11
N GLU A 20 12.51 2.46 -8.69
CA GLU A 20 12.76 2.15 -7.30
C GLU A 20 12.93 3.49 -6.60
N SER A 21 11.85 3.93 -5.94
CA SER A 21 11.91 5.09 -5.08
C SER A 21 12.92 4.71 -4.02
N CYS A 22 14.08 5.38 -4.05
CA CYS A 22 15.09 5.26 -3.01
C CYS A 22 14.37 5.17 -1.64
N PRO A 23 14.56 4.12 -0.84
CA PRO A 23 13.75 3.91 0.35
C PRO A 23 14.13 4.87 1.50
N TYR A 24 15.14 5.70 1.30
CA TYR A 24 15.72 6.57 2.32
C TYR A 24 15.09 7.96 2.33
N VAL A 25 14.61 8.39 3.49
CA VAL A 25 14.10 9.74 3.75
C VAL A 25 15.18 10.52 4.52
N PRO A 26 15.63 11.68 4.00
CA PRO A 26 16.61 12.50 4.70
C PRO A 26 15.97 13.27 5.86
N CYS A 27 16.74 13.60 6.89
CA CYS A 27 16.34 14.62 7.86
C CYS A 27 16.18 15.98 7.16
N ILE A 28 15.24 16.79 7.65
CA ILE A 28 14.94 18.12 7.12
C ILE A 28 16.14 19.08 7.28
N PHE A 29 16.85 19.04 8.41
CA PHE A 29 17.88 20.03 8.74
C PHE A 29 19.31 19.55 8.56
N CYS A 30 19.55 18.25 8.64
CA CYS A 30 20.90 17.69 8.62
C CYS A 30 21.10 16.67 7.48
N LYS A 31 22.23 15.96 7.52
CA LYS A 31 22.64 14.97 6.51
C LYS A 31 22.20 13.55 6.82
N GLU A 32 21.66 13.29 8.02
CA GLU A 32 21.16 11.99 8.42
C GLU A 32 20.04 11.51 7.49
N CYS A 33 20.02 10.21 7.21
CA CYS A 33 19.04 9.56 6.34
C CYS A 33 18.55 8.28 7.00
N TYR A 34 17.25 8.02 6.88
CA TYR A 34 16.59 6.87 7.52
C TYR A 34 15.80 6.10 6.49
N LEU A 35 15.61 4.80 6.70
CA LEU A 35 14.68 4.04 5.86
C LEU A 35 13.23 4.49 6.13
N LEU A 36 12.37 4.43 5.12
CA LEU A 36 10.95 4.75 5.28
C LEU A 36 10.27 3.88 6.36
N ALA A 37 10.68 2.62 6.48
CA ALA A 37 10.23 1.71 7.55
C ALA A 37 10.64 2.18 8.96
N GLU A 38 11.66 3.04 9.07
CA GLU A 38 12.18 3.60 10.31
C GLU A 38 11.68 5.03 10.55
N GLN A 39 10.53 5.40 9.98
CA GLN A 39 9.90 6.73 10.12
C GLN A 39 9.93 7.27 11.56
N ASN A 40 9.63 6.42 12.55
CA ASN A 40 9.61 6.81 13.96
C ASN A 40 10.98 7.22 14.49
N GLN A 41 12.07 6.63 13.98
CA GLN A 41 13.43 7.01 14.36
C GLN A 41 13.80 8.39 13.80
N LEU A 42 13.42 8.67 12.54
CA LEU A 42 13.60 9.99 11.95
C LEU A 42 12.81 11.07 12.72
N LEU A 43 11.54 10.81 13.04
CA LEU A 43 10.72 11.74 13.84
C LEU A 43 11.34 11.99 15.22
N LYS A 44 11.82 10.94 15.90
CA LYS A 44 12.52 11.07 17.18
C LYS A 44 13.78 11.94 17.04
N HIS A 45 14.59 11.71 16.00
CA HIS A 45 15.76 12.53 15.71
C HIS A 45 15.39 14.01 15.51
N MET A 46 14.35 14.31 14.74
CA MET A 46 13.89 15.68 14.50
C MET A 46 13.42 16.38 15.78
N ILE A 47 12.77 15.67 16.69
CA ILE A 47 12.32 16.23 17.97
C ILE A 47 13.49 16.52 18.90
N ILE A 48 14.46 15.60 19.00
CA ILE A 48 15.58 15.71 19.96
C ILE A 48 16.64 16.70 19.46
N GLU A 49 17.11 16.54 18.23
CA GLU A 49 18.26 17.28 17.70
C GLU A 49 17.85 18.64 17.09
N HIS A 50 16.60 18.76 16.62
CA HIS A 50 16.15 19.93 15.88
C HIS A 50 14.89 20.59 16.46
N LYS A 51 14.37 20.06 17.58
CA LYS A 51 13.17 20.57 18.27
C LYS A 51 11.95 20.72 17.33
N LEU A 52 11.89 19.94 16.25
CA LEU A 52 10.80 19.96 15.28
C LEU A 52 9.82 18.82 15.55
N VAL A 53 8.55 19.16 15.67
CA VAL A 53 7.43 18.25 15.86
C VAL A 53 6.51 18.34 14.64
N ILE A 54 6.07 17.18 14.11
CA ILE A 54 5.04 17.11 13.07
C ILE A 54 3.78 16.50 13.69
N ALA A 55 2.71 17.27 13.76
CA ALA A 55 1.42 16.83 14.29
C ALA A 55 0.69 15.87 13.34
N ASP A 56 -0.13 15.00 13.91
CA ASP A 56 -1.06 14.11 13.20
C ASP A 56 -0.45 13.40 11.99
N MET A 57 0.61 12.62 12.22
CA MET A 57 1.32 11.86 11.19
C MET A 57 0.38 10.99 10.32
N LYS A 58 -0.74 10.54 10.87
CA LYS A 58 -1.79 9.79 10.14
C LYS A 58 -2.40 10.56 8.96
N LEU A 59 -2.33 11.88 8.96
CA LEU A 59 -2.84 12.75 7.89
C LEU A 59 -1.80 13.01 6.78
N VAL A 60 -0.56 12.55 6.95
CA VAL A 60 0.49 12.68 5.95
C VAL A 60 0.45 11.47 5.03
N ALA A 61 -0.18 11.63 3.86
CA ALA A 61 -0.42 10.52 2.93
C ALA A 61 0.86 9.92 2.29
N ASP A 62 1.91 10.73 2.15
CA ASP A 62 3.22 10.37 1.59
C ASP A 62 4.33 11.08 2.38
N PHE A 63 4.88 10.37 3.36
CA PHE A 63 5.86 10.93 4.30
C PHE A 63 7.16 11.37 3.62
N ARG A 64 7.65 10.61 2.64
CA ARG A 64 8.88 10.94 1.91
C ARG A 64 8.73 12.27 1.18
N ARG A 65 7.66 12.42 0.38
CA ARG A 65 7.43 13.65 -0.38
C ARG A 65 7.19 14.85 0.54
N TYR A 66 6.51 14.64 1.67
CA TYR A 66 6.30 15.66 2.70
C TYR A 66 7.62 16.18 3.28
N ILE A 67 8.52 15.29 3.69
CA ILE A 67 9.82 15.66 4.26
C ILE A 67 10.70 16.38 3.24
N LEU A 68 10.73 15.90 1.99
CA LEU A 68 11.51 16.53 0.93
C LEU A 68 11.03 17.95 0.60
N TYR A 69 9.71 18.17 0.62
CA TYR A 69 9.13 19.49 0.44
C TYR A 69 9.61 20.45 1.53
N TRP A 70 9.43 20.07 2.81
CA TRP A 70 9.81 20.93 3.93
C TRP A 70 11.32 21.15 4.03
N LYS A 71 12.13 20.14 3.69
CA LYS A 71 13.59 20.29 3.57
C LYS A 71 13.97 21.39 2.59
N LYS A 72 13.35 21.41 1.41
CA LYS A 72 13.56 22.48 0.43
C LYS A 72 13.04 23.82 0.96
N ARG A 73 11.83 23.82 1.50
CA ARG A 73 11.13 25.04 1.92
C ARG A 73 11.85 25.79 3.06
N PHE A 74 12.39 25.06 4.04
CA PHE A 74 13.15 25.63 5.15
C PHE A 74 14.59 26.01 4.78
N ALA A 75 15.10 25.55 3.64
CA ALA A 75 16.35 26.07 3.10
C ALA A 75 16.17 27.46 2.45
N GLU A 76 14.95 27.80 2.03
CA GLU A 76 14.63 29.05 1.35
C GLU A 76 14.23 30.17 2.32
N GLN A 77 13.48 29.86 3.38
CA GLN A 77 12.95 30.82 4.35
C GLN A 77 13.02 30.23 5.77
N PRO A 78 13.10 31.09 6.80
CA PRO A 78 13.24 30.61 8.17
C PRO A 78 11.99 29.81 8.61
N ILE A 79 12.22 28.77 9.40
CA ILE A 79 11.17 27.87 9.89
C ILE A 79 10.06 28.58 10.69
N THR A 80 10.39 29.69 11.35
CA THR A 80 9.45 30.50 12.15
C THR A 80 8.28 31.05 11.34
N ASP A 81 8.44 31.15 10.02
CA ASP A 81 7.39 31.66 9.12
C ASP A 81 6.34 30.58 8.80
N PHE A 82 6.66 29.30 9.05
CA PHE A 82 5.82 28.16 8.69
C PHE A 82 5.38 27.32 9.88
N CYS A 83 6.11 27.37 10.99
CA CYS A 83 5.85 26.56 12.16
C CYS A 83 5.25 27.41 13.30
N SER A 84 4.32 26.81 14.04
CA SER A 84 3.95 27.36 15.35
C SER A 84 5.09 27.14 16.33
N VAL A 85 5.36 28.12 17.20
CA VAL A 85 6.42 28.02 18.21
C VAL A 85 5.80 27.69 19.56
N ILE A 86 6.22 26.56 20.14
CA ILE A 86 5.84 26.12 21.48
C ILE A 86 7.01 26.43 22.41
N LYS A 87 6.79 27.29 23.40
CA LYS A 87 7.79 27.60 24.43
C LYS A 87 7.62 26.67 25.61
N THR A 88 8.63 25.86 25.90
CA THR A 88 8.69 25.04 27.11
C THR A 88 9.50 25.76 28.20
N ASN A 89 9.19 25.47 29.47
CA ASN A 89 9.83 26.10 30.64
C ASN A 89 9.65 27.62 30.70
N SER A 90 8.44 28.12 30.41
CA SER A 90 8.14 29.55 30.31
C SER A 90 8.44 30.37 31.58
N GLU A 91 8.50 29.70 32.73
CA GLU A 91 8.79 30.28 34.05
C GLU A 91 10.29 30.20 34.44
N ALA A 92 11.11 29.48 33.66
CA ALA A 92 12.54 29.38 33.87
C ALA A 92 13.28 30.62 33.33
N PRO A 93 14.52 30.87 33.80
CA PRO A 93 15.39 31.89 33.23
C PRO A 93 15.47 31.76 31.70
N LEU A 94 15.56 32.88 30.98
CA LEU A 94 15.53 32.91 29.51
C LEU A 94 16.54 31.97 28.83
N GLU A 95 17.64 31.68 29.52
CA GLU A 95 18.74 30.81 29.07
C GLU A 95 18.36 29.31 29.06
N GLU A 96 17.28 28.92 29.76
CA GLU A 96 16.78 27.54 29.87
C GLU A 96 15.46 27.30 29.12
N GLN A 97 14.96 28.33 28.43
CA GLN A 97 13.74 28.22 27.64
C GLN A 97 14.01 27.57 26.28
N ASP A 98 13.46 26.37 26.11
CA ASP A 98 13.50 25.66 24.82
C ASP A 98 12.29 26.04 23.95
N ASN A 99 12.55 26.35 22.67
CA ASN A 99 11.53 26.56 21.66
C ASN A 99 11.40 25.31 20.79
N TYR A 100 10.21 24.74 20.73
CA TYR A 100 9.84 23.70 19.78
C TYR A 100 9.08 24.29 18.60
N PHE A 101 9.38 23.80 17.40
CA PHE A 101 8.69 24.17 16.17
C PHE A 101 7.67 23.09 15.81
N LEU A 102 6.43 23.48 15.56
CA LEU A 102 5.34 22.58 15.26
C LEU A 102 4.82 22.80 13.83
N LEU A 103 4.86 21.75 13.01
CA LEU A 103 4.09 21.63 11.76
C LEU A 103 2.75 20.94 12.03
N CYS A 104 1.66 21.56 11.61
CA CYS A 104 0.29 21.08 11.82
C CYS A 104 -0.67 21.60 10.75
N ASP A 105 -1.80 20.92 10.62
CA ASP A 105 -2.83 21.18 9.60
C ASP A 105 -3.61 22.49 9.77
N VAL A 106 -3.45 23.20 10.89
CA VAL A 106 -3.98 24.57 11.03
C VAL A 106 -3.12 25.60 10.28
N LEU A 107 -1.86 25.26 9.94
CA LEU A 107 -0.97 26.11 9.17
C LEU A 107 -1.33 25.99 7.68
N PRO A 108 -1.53 27.11 6.97
CA PRO A 108 -2.12 27.08 5.63
C PRO A 108 -1.28 26.30 4.61
N GLU A 109 0.05 26.49 4.63
CA GLU A 109 0.96 25.80 3.70
C GLU A 109 1.06 24.29 4.01
N ASP A 110 1.13 23.93 5.30
CA ASP A 110 1.17 22.51 5.72
C ASP A 110 -0.14 21.79 5.38
N ARG A 111 -1.28 22.43 5.62
CA ARG A 111 -2.60 21.92 5.26
C ARG A 111 -2.69 21.63 3.77
N LEU A 112 -2.34 22.62 2.95
CA LEU A 112 -2.39 22.50 1.49
C LEU A 112 -1.46 21.38 0.99
N LEU A 113 -0.26 21.27 1.55
CA LEU A 113 0.67 20.20 1.21
C LEU A 113 0.09 18.82 1.53
N ARG A 114 -0.47 18.62 2.73
CA ARG A 114 -1.09 17.35 3.13
C ARG A 114 -2.24 16.97 2.19
N GLU A 115 -3.12 17.93 1.91
CA GLU A 115 -4.25 17.75 0.98
C GLU A 115 -3.74 17.38 -0.43
N GLN A 116 -2.72 18.07 -0.95
CA GLN A 116 -2.14 17.79 -2.26
C GLN A 116 -1.54 16.37 -2.34
N LEU A 117 -0.81 15.94 -1.31
CA LEU A 117 -0.23 14.60 -1.25
C LEU A 117 -1.32 13.52 -1.18
N GLN A 118 -2.37 13.75 -0.40
CA GLN A 118 -3.51 12.83 -0.31
C GLN A 118 -4.24 12.71 -1.65
N GLN A 119 -4.53 13.83 -2.31
CA GLN A 119 -5.15 13.83 -3.64
C GLN A 119 -4.26 13.16 -4.68
N LYS A 120 -2.95 13.38 -4.62
CA LYS A 120 -2.00 12.74 -5.54
C LYS A 120 -2.01 11.22 -5.39
N ARG A 121 -1.93 10.72 -4.17
CA ARG A 121 -2.02 9.28 -3.89
C ARG A 121 -3.33 8.68 -4.40
N LEU A 122 -4.45 9.37 -4.18
CA LEU A 122 -5.75 8.92 -4.70
C LEU A 122 -5.79 8.86 -6.23
N ARG A 123 -5.27 9.89 -6.92
CA ARG A 123 -5.18 9.89 -8.38
C ARG A 123 -4.32 8.73 -8.90
N GLU A 124 -3.14 8.51 -8.32
CA GLU A 124 -2.24 7.42 -8.69
C GLU A 124 -2.95 6.05 -8.56
N ILE A 125 -3.72 5.82 -7.48
CA ILE A 125 -4.52 4.60 -7.29
C ILE A 125 -5.63 4.47 -8.35
N LEU A 126 -6.38 5.56 -8.61
CA LEU A 126 -7.48 5.54 -9.58
C LEU A 126 -6.98 5.28 -11.01
N GLU A 127 -5.87 5.91 -11.38
CA GLU A 127 -5.20 5.70 -12.67
C GLU A 127 -4.73 4.25 -12.81
N GLN A 128 -4.15 3.67 -11.76
CA GLN A 128 -3.75 2.27 -11.75
C GLN A 128 -4.96 1.34 -11.95
N GLN A 129 -6.06 1.57 -11.21
CA GLN A 129 -7.29 0.78 -11.38
C GLN A 129 -7.88 0.93 -12.78
N GLN A 130 -7.87 2.13 -13.36
CA GLN A 130 -8.34 2.35 -14.73
C GLN A 130 -7.45 1.61 -15.72
N ARG A 131 -6.14 1.68 -15.57
CA ARG A 131 -5.18 0.94 -16.39
C ARG A 131 -5.47 -0.55 -16.35
N GLU A 132 -5.70 -1.13 -15.17
CA GLU A 132 -6.06 -2.55 -15.03
C GLU A 132 -7.42 -2.90 -15.64
N ARG A 133 -8.40 -1.99 -15.63
CA ARG A 133 -9.71 -2.21 -16.29
C ARG A 133 -9.60 -2.19 -17.82
N TYR A 134 -8.77 -1.32 -18.37
CA TYR A 134 -8.61 -1.15 -19.82
C TYR A 134 -7.47 -1.98 -20.41
N ASP A 135 -6.59 -2.54 -19.59
CA ASP A 135 -5.52 -3.43 -20.01
C ASP A 135 -6.13 -4.72 -20.56
N ILE A 136 -6.18 -4.83 -21.88
CA ILE A 136 -6.62 -6.03 -22.61
C ILE A 136 -5.47 -7.00 -22.94
N SER A 137 -4.23 -6.63 -22.58
CA SER A 137 -3.03 -7.43 -22.89
C SER A 137 -2.80 -8.57 -21.91
N PHE A 138 -3.62 -8.66 -20.86
CA PHE A 138 -3.54 -9.75 -19.91
C PHE A 138 -3.88 -11.09 -20.57
N HIS A 139 -2.95 -12.03 -20.46
CA HIS A 139 -3.08 -13.40 -20.87
C HIS A 139 -2.94 -14.31 -19.64
N SER A 140 -3.82 -15.30 -19.50
CA SER A 140 -3.77 -16.25 -18.40
C SER A 140 -4.22 -17.62 -18.86
N MET A 141 -3.51 -18.66 -18.42
CA MET A 141 -3.92 -20.04 -18.68
C MET A 141 -5.03 -20.44 -17.73
N CYS A 142 -6.01 -21.16 -18.28
CA CYS A 142 -7.04 -21.81 -17.50
C CYS A 142 -6.43 -22.86 -16.58
N MET A 143 -6.63 -22.74 -15.27
CA MET A 143 -6.16 -23.73 -14.30
C MET A 143 -6.87 -25.09 -14.42
N PHE A 144 -7.90 -25.20 -15.26
CA PHE A 144 -8.72 -26.40 -15.40
C PHE A 144 -8.69 -27.06 -16.78
N CYS A 145 -8.35 -26.33 -17.85
CA CYS A 145 -8.40 -26.89 -19.21
C CYS A 145 -7.27 -26.43 -20.14
N ASP A 146 -6.17 -25.88 -19.60
CA ASP A 146 -4.97 -25.46 -20.35
C ASP A 146 -5.24 -24.50 -21.53
N GLN A 147 -6.44 -23.92 -21.60
CA GLN A 147 -6.82 -22.92 -22.59
C GLN A 147 -6.31 -21.55 -22.18
N GLU A 148 -5.77 -20.80 -23.14
CA GLU A 148 -5.32 -19.43 -22.92
C GLU A 148 -6.49 -18.43 -23.08
N PHE A 149 -6.67 -17.57 -22.09
CA PHE A 149 -7.61 -16.45 -22.16
C PHE A 149 -6.88 -15.13 -22.35
N THR A 150 -7.33 -14.34 -23.31
CA THR A 150 -6.87 -12.97 -23.54
C THR A 150 -8.01 -11.98 -23.29
N GLY A 151 -7.68 -10.81 -22.74
CA GLY A 151 -8.63 -9.77 -22.38
C GLY A 151 -8.32 -9.16 -21.02
N ASN A 152 -9.13 -8.21 -20.55
CA ASN A 152 -8.80 -7.55 -19.28
C ASN A 152 -8.87 -8.50 -18.08
N ARG A 153 -8.08 -8.20 -17.04
CA ARG A 153 -7.94 -9.06 -15.84
C ARG A 153 -9.29 -9.46 -15.26
N TYR A 154 -10.24 -8.53 -15.19
CA TYR A 154 -11.60 -8.78 -14.69
C TYR A 154 -12.40 -9.72 -15.59
N SER A 155 -12.38 -9.51 -16.90
CA SER A 155 -13.07 -10.34 -17.89
C SER A 155 -12.47 -11.75 -17.96
N SER A 156 -11.15 -11.86 -17.89
CA SER A 156 -10.45 -13.14 -17.89
C SER A 156 -10.74 -13.92 -16.61
N THR A 157 -10.74 -13.27 -15.42
CA THR A 157 -11.13 -13.90 -14.15
C THR A 157 -12.62 -14.29 -14.12
N ILE A 158 -13.53 -13.42 -14.58
CA ILE A 158 -14.96 -13.76 -14.67
C ILE A 158 -15.16 -14.94 -15.61
N ARG A 159 -14.46 -15.00 -16.75
CA ARG A 159 -14.51 -16.16 -17.66
C ARG A 159 -13.92 -17.42 -17.04
N LEU A 160 -12.83 -17.33 -16.28
CA LEU A 160 -12.24 -18.47 -15.56
C LEU A 160 -13.20 -19.04 -14.50
N ILE A 161 -13.98 -18.18 -13.82
CA ILE A 161 -14.94 -18.58 -12.78
C ILE A 161 -16.28 -19.01 -13.40
N SER A 162 -16.74 -18.36 -14.47
CA SER A 162 -18.02 -18.68 -15.14
C SER A 162 -17.90 -19.89 -16.07
N SER A 163 -16.74 -20.07 -16.70
CA SER A 163 -16.40 -21.30 -17.39
C SER A 163 -15.99 -22.31 -16.33
N ASN A 164 -16.99 -23.01 -15.77
CA ASN A 164 -16.81 -24.45 -15.62
C ASN A 164 -16.40 -24.93 -17.02
N CYS A 165 -15.10 -25.13 -17.28
CA CYS A 165 -14.64 -25.68 -18.56
C CYS A 165 -15.56 -26.85 -18.88
N SER A 166 -16.18 -26.82 -20.05
CA SER A 166 -17.24 -27.75 -20.49
C SER A 166 -16.84 -29.24 -20.43
N ALA A 167 -15.58 -29.52 -20.06
CA ALA A 167 -15.00 -30.82 -19.78
C ALA A 167 -15.34 -31.43 -18.41
N ILE A 168 -15.67 -30.64 -17.36
CA ILE A 168 -16.00 -31.22 -16.03
C ILE A 168 -17.44 -31.74 -15.97
N LEU A 169 -18.38 -31.15 -16.73
CA LEU A 169 -19.78 -31.59 -16.77
C LEU A 169 -20.08 -32.70 -17.80
N ASN A 170 -19.10 -33.08 -18.63
CA ASN A 170 -19.28 -34.09 -19.69
C ASN A 170 -18.36 -35.31 -19.55
N SER A 171 -17.70 -35.52 -18.42
CA SER A 171 -17.10 -36.85 -18.17
C SER A 171 -18.21 -37.87 -17.96
N PRO A 172 -18.27 -38.96 -18.73
CA PRO A 172 -19.15 -40.06 -18.39
C PRO A 172 -18.75 -40.57 -17.01
N ALA A 173 -19.71 -40.68 -16.10
CA ALA A 173 -19.50 -41.38 -14.83
C ALA A 173 -18.81 -42.73 -15.13
N PRO A 174 -17.77 -43.12 -14.38
CA PRO A 174 -17.19 -44.44 -14.58
C PRO A 174 -18.32 -45.47 -14.41
N PRO A 175 -18.40 -46.48 -15.29
CA PRO A 175 -19.48 -47.46 -15.20
C PRO A 175 -19.44 -48.08 -13.81
N TYR A 176 -20.55 -47.95 -13.09
CA TYR A 176 -20.80 -48.71 -11.87
C TYR A 176 -20.57 -50.19 -12.22
N GLN A 177 -19.45 -50.75 -11.79
CA GLN A 177 -19.30 -52.20 -11.77
C GLN A 177 -20.24 -52.71 -10.69
N SER A 178 -21.39 -53.19 -11.12
CA SER A 178 -22.28 -54.02 -10.32
C SER A 178 -21.50 -55.24 -9.86
N PHE A 179 -21.02 -55.21 -8.63
CA PHE A 179 -20.54 -56.40 -7.93
C PHE A 179 -21.74 -57.32 -7.71
N ASN A 180 -21.97 -58.22 -8.65
CA ASN A 180 -22.85 -59.36 -8.45
C ASN A 180 -22.15 -60.32 -7.47
N TYR A 181 -22.63 -60.32 -6.23
CA TYR A 181 -22.38 -61.42 -5.31
C TYR A 181 -23.08 -62.67 -5.86
N SER A 182 -22.29 -63.67 -6.23
CA SER A 182 -22.78 -65.03 -6.42
C SER A 182 -21.72 -65.99 -5.91
N SER A 183 -21.99 -66.51 -4.73
CA SER A 183 -21.31 -67.63 -4.08
C SER A 183 -21.24 -68.83 -5.02
N THR A 184 -20.19 -69.66 -4.95
CA THR A 184 -20.15 -70.98 -4.27
C THR A 184 -19.01 -71.87 -4.83
N THR A 185 -18.30 -72.55 -3.90
CA THR A 185 -17.71 -73.92 -3.99
C THR A 185 -16.48 -74.23 -4.87
N SER A 186 -15.32 -74.30 -4.19
CA SER A 186 -14.48 -75.49 -3.86
C SER A 186 -14.05 -76.55 -4.92
N TYR A 187 -12.85 -77.11 -4.62
CA TYR A 187 -12.19 -78.38 -5.04
C TYR A 187 -11.31 -78.30 -6.31
N THR A 188 -10.16 -78.96 -6.51
CA THR A 188 -9.08 -79.67 -5.77
C THR A 188 -8.04 -80.06 -6.85
N THR A 189 -6.75 -80.25 -6.50
CA THR A 189 -5.73 -81.11 -7.21
C THR A 189 -5.28 -80.65 -8.62
N GLN A 190 -4.00 -80.68 -9.00
CA GLN A 190 -2.85 -81.53 -8.64
C GLN A 190 -1.58 -80.71 -8.47
#